data_AF-A0A5J4QW50-F1
#
_entry.id   AF-A0A5J4QW50-F1
#
_cell.length_a   1.000
_cell.length_b   1.000
_cell.length_c   1.000
_cell.angle_alpha   90.00
_cell.angle_beta   90.00
_cell.angle_gamma   90.00
#
_symmetry.space_group_name_H-M   'P 1'
#
loop_
_entity.id
_entity.type
_entity.pdbx_description
1 polymer ?
#
loop_
_entity_poly.entity_id
_entity_poly.type
_entity_poly.pdbx_seq_one_letter_code
_entity_poly.pdbx_strand_id
1 'polypeptide(L)' 'MKNGLLQYVILYAIVACVALLLATLARISTASMGFDSFTAFMAFIITLGIEVVVYLSIHVILQELM' A
#
# COMPACT_ATOMS: atom_id res chain seq x y z
N MET A 1 7.62 -24.37 16.62
CA MET A 1 7.15 -23.99 15.27
C MET A 1 5.79 -23.27 15.25
N LYS A 2 5.46 -22.42 16.24
CA LYS A 2 4.13 -21.75 16.34
C LYS A 2 4.18 -20.22 16.11
N ASN A 3 5.39 -19.67 15.96
CA ASN A 3 5.61 -18.22 15.91
C ASN A 3 5.69 -17.66 14.49
N GLY A 4 5.83 -18.51 13.46
CA GLY A 4 5.91 -18.06 12.07
C GLY A 4 4.64 -17.37 11.59
N LEU A 5 3.47 -17.95 11.89
CA LEU A 5 2.17 -17.39 11.50
C LEU A 5 1.91 -16.00 12.11
N LEU A 6 2.18 -15.84 13.41
CA LEU A 6 2.00 -14.56 14.09
C LEU A 6 2.93 -13.49 13.53
N GLN A 7 4.19 -13.84 13.26
CA GLN A 7 5.17 -12.93 12.68
C GLN A 7 4.77 -12.47 11.27
N TYR A 8 4.27 -13.38 10.43
CA TYR A 8 3.74 -13.02 9.12
C TYR A 8 2.52 -12.11 9.23
N VAL A 9 1.56 -12.42 10.11
CA VAL A 9 0.37 -11.56 10.30
C VAL A 9 0.76 -10.14 10.73
N ILE A 10 1.71 -10.01 11.65
CA ILE A 10 2.21 -8.69 12.09
C ILE A 10 2.89 -7.96 10.92
N LEU A 11 3.73 -8.64 10.15
CA LEU A 11 4.38 -8.05 8.97
C LEU A 11 3.36 -7.55 7.94
N TYR A 12 2.37 -8.38 7.57
CA TYR A 12 1.32 -7.98 6.64
C TYR A 12 0.48 -6.81 7.17
N ALA A 13 0.17 -6.79 8.47
CA ALA A 13 -0.56 -5.68 9.08
C ALA A 13 0.24 -4.37 9.02
N ILE A 14 1.55 -4.42 9.27
CA ILE A 14 2.42 -3.25 9.16
C ILE A 14 2.47 -2.76 7.70
N VAL A 15 2.67 -3.66 6.73
CA VAL A 15 2.69 -3.30 5.31
C VAL A 15 1.38 -2.63 4.90
N ALA A 16 0.23 -3.19 5.31
CA ALA A 16 -1.07 -2.59 5.04
C ALA A 16 -1.24 -1.21 5.70
N CYS A 17 -0.72 -1.02 6.89
CA CYS A 17 -0.76 0.27 7.59
C CYS A 17 0.10 1.34 6.87
N VAL A 18 1.29 0.96 6.40
CA VAL A 18 2.18 1.85 5.64
C VAL A 18 1.56 2.24 4.30
N ALA A 19 0.96 1.27 3.60
CA ALA A 19 0.21 1.51 2.36
C ALA A 19 -0.94 2.53 2.57
N LEU A 20 -1.74 2.34 3.62
CA LEU A 20 -2.81 3.29 3.95
C LEU A 20 -2.29 4.69 4.28
N LEU A 21 -1.16 4.79 4.98
CA LEU A 21 -0.53 6.08 5.28
C LEU A 21 -0.09 6.81 4.00
N LEU A 22 0.58 6.10 3.09
CA LEU A 22 1.04 6.66 1.82
C LEU A 22 -0.13 7.08 0.92
N ALA A 23 -1.15 6.23 0.76
CA ALA A 23 -2.35 6.57 0.02
C ALA A 23 -3.08 7.80 0.61
N THR A 24 -3.14 7.89 1.95
CA THR A 24 -3.72 9.05 2.64
C THR A 24 -2.89 10.31 2.40
N LEU A 25 -1.56 10.19 2.39
CA LEU A 25 -0.66 11.30 2.06
C LEU A 25 -0.88 11.80 0.63
N ALA A 26 -1.03 10.89 -0.34
CA ALA A 26 -1.33 11.23 -1.72
C ALA A 26 -2.68 11.97 -1.84
N ARG A 27 -3.70 11.56 -1.06
CA ARG A 27 -4.98 12.25 -0.98
C ARG A 27 -4.88 13.65 -0.40
N ILE A 28 -4.14 13.81 0.70
CA ILE A 28 -3.95 15.12 1.33
C ILE A 28 -3.16 16.05 0.40
N SER A 29 -2.14 15.51 -0.26
CA SER A 29 -1.33 16.26 -1.23
C SER A 29 -2.19 16.77 -2.39
N THR A 30 -3.00 15.91 -3.01
CA THR A 30 -3.90 16.30 -4.10
C THR A 30 -4.97 17.30 -3.64
N ALA A 31 -5.54 17.12 -2.45
CA ALA A 31 -6.44 18.11 -1.87
C ALA A 31 -5.76 19.47 -1.63
N SER A 32 -4.50 19.47 -1.19
CA SER A 32 -3.72 20.70 -0.96
C SER A 32 -3.36 21.47 -2.24
N MET A 33 -3.31 20.77 -3.39
CA MET A 33 -3.12 21.37 -4.71
C MET A 33 -4.40 22.03 -5.26
N GLY A 34 -5.53 21.93 -4.54
CA GLY A 34 -6.80 22.52 -4.94
C GLY A 34 -7.66 21.63 -5.86
N PHE A 35 -7.34 20.34 -5.99
CA PHE A 35 -8.22 19.38 -6.68
C PHE A 35 -9.51 19.13 -5.90
N ASP A 36 -10.57 18.78 -6.60
CA ASP A 36 -11.86 18.43 -6.00
C ASP A 36 -11.78 17.12 -5.20
N SER A 37 -12.79 16.90 -4.34
CA SER A 37 -12.83 15.75 -3.43
C SER A 37 -12.90 14.40 -4.16
N PHE A 38 -13.50 14.35 -5.35
CA PHE A 38 -13.58 13.14 -6.15
C PHE A 38 -12.20 12.82 -6.75
N THR A 39 -11.52 13.81 -7.31
CA THR A 39 -10.15 13.64 -7.83
C THR A 39 -9.16 13.25 -6.71
N ALA A 40 -9.24 13.86 -5.54
CA ALA A 40 -8.41 13.49 -4.39
C ALA A 40 -8.69 12.06 -3.90
N PHE A 41 -9.96 11.63 -3.94
CA PHE A 41 -10.32 10.25 -3.62
C PHE A 41 -9.83 9.26 -4.69
N MET A 42 -9.87 9.63 -5.98
CA MET A 42 -9.28 8.83 -7.04
C MET A 42 -7.77 8.66 -6.87
N ALA A 43 -7.06 9.72 -6.44
CA ALA A 43 -5.64 9.62 -6.13
C ALA A 43 -5.34 8.61 -5.00
N PHE A 44 -6.18 8.56 -3.97
CA PHE A 44 -6.10 7.54 -2.92
C PHE A 44 -6.21 6.11 -3.48
N ILE A 45 -7.26 5.85 -4.28
CA ILE A 45 -7.52 4.53 -4.87
C ILE A 45 -6.42 4.11 -5.84
N ILE A 46 -5.96 5.02 -6.69
CA ILE A 46 -4.87 4.75 -7.64
C ILE A 46 -3.58 4.43 -6.90
N THR A 47 -3.27 5.18 -5.83
CA THR A 47 -2.07 4.93 -5.02
C THR A 47 -2.11 3.54 -4.38
N LEU A 48 -3.24 3.14 -3.80
CA LEU A 48 -3.42 1.77 -3.29
C LEU A 48 -3.23 0.71 -4.39
N GLY A 49 -3.77 0.96 -5.59
CA GLY A 49 -3.59 0.06 -6.74
C GLY A 49 -2.12 -0.10 -7.12
N ILE A 50 -1.37 0.99 -7.17
CA ILE A 50 0.07 0.97 -7.46
C ILE A 50 0.83 0.19 -6.38
N GLU A 51 0.53 0.41 -5.11
CA GLU A 51 1.16 -0.29 -3.98
C GLU A 51 0.94 -1.80 -4.05
N VAL A 52 -0.28 -2.24 -4.39
CA VAL A 52 -0.59 -3.67 -4.58
C VAL A 52 0.20 -4.26 -5.75
N VAL A 53 0.28 -3.55 -6.88
CA VAL A 53 1.06 -4.01 -8.05
C VAL A 53 2.55 -4.12 -7.71
N VAL A 54 3.11 -3.12 -7.00
CA VAL A 54 4.51 -3.14 -6.55
C VAL A 54 4.75 -4.29 -5.58
N TYR A 55 3.86 -4.49 -4.60
CA TYR A 55 3.96 -5.59 -3.65
C TYR A 55 3.96 -6.95 -4.35
N LEU A 56 3.03 -7.17 -5.28
CA LEU A 56 2.95 -8.40 -6.06
C LEU A 56 4.19 -8.60 -6.94
N SER A 57 4.69 -7.53 -7.56
CA SER A 57 5.90 -7.60 -8.39
C SER A 57 7.13 -8.03 -7.58
N ILE A 58 7.30 -7.45 -6.38
CA ILE A 58 8.36 -7.85 -5.45
C ILE A 58 8.16 -9.29 -5.00
N HIS A 59 6.93 -9.68 -4.66
CA HIS A 59 6.61 -11.04 -4.21
C HIS A 59 6.95 -12.09 -5.28
N VAL A 60 6.55 -11.87 -6.54
CA VAL A 60 6.86 -12.76 -7.67
C VAL A 60 8.36 -12.86 -7.91
N ILE A 61 9.07 -11.73 -7.96
CA ILE A 61 10.53 -11.74 -8.16
C ILE A 61 11.24 -12.48 -7.02
N LEU A 62 10.79 -12.28 -5.77
CA LEU A 62 11.38 -12.94 -4.61
C LEU A 62 11.08 -14.46 -4.61
N GLN A 63 9.93 -14.89 -5.13
CA GLN A 63 9.61 -16.30 -5.33
C GLN A 63 10.43 -16.95 -6.44
N GLU A 64 10.69 -16.24 -7.54
CA GLU A 64 11.49 -16.75 -8.66
C GLU A 64 13.01 -16.78 -8.36
N LEU A 65 13.47 -15.97 -7.40
CA LEU A 65 14.88 -15.90 -7.00
C LEU A 65 15.26 -16.97 -5.95
N MET A 66 14.27 -17.55 -5.25
CA MET A 66 14.46 -18.55 -4.19
C MET A 66 14.29 -19.97 -4.70
#